data_AF-A0AAI8MG12-F1
#
_entry.id   AF-A0AAI8MG12-F1
#
_cell.length_a   1.000
_cell.length_b   1.000
_cell.length_c   1.000
_cell.angle_alpha   90.00
_cell.angle_beta   90.00
_cell.angle_gamma   90.00
#
_symmetry.space_group_name_H-M   'P 1'
#
loop_
_entity.id
_entity.type
_entity.pdbx_description
1 polymer ?
#
loop_
_entity_poly.entity_id
_entity_poly.type
_entity_poly.pdbx_seq_one_letter_code
_entity_poly.pdbx_strand_id
1 'polypeptide(L)'
;MLIARRADTRARADFATWKMMAKLNGSSALPPEAQEFLASYKNLLAQMSEGEANEATIGAIYKAYYAEMGGAGTPPDVQPRAAEPAADNVTAFRRPAPKPKKTAASFVSATFGGTQKRPLPVALIFACLVVVYVAIRLYWR
;
A
#
# COMPACT_ATOMS: atom_id res chain seq x y z
N MET A 1 -19.48 14.10 -19.41
CA MET A 1 -18.85 14.14 -18.06
C MET A 1 -18.43 12.78 -17.49
N LEU A 2 -18.94 11.65 -18.01
CA LEU A 2 -18.63 10.31 -17.47
C LEU A 2 -17.17 9.87 -17.73
N ILE A 3 -16.60 10.28 -18.87
CA ILE A 3 -15.21 9.92 -19.25
C ILE A 3 -14.20 10.54 -18.28
N ALA A 4 -14.38 11.82 -17.94
CA ALA A 4 -13.55 12.52 -16.96
C ALA A 4 -13.58 11.82 -15.59
N ARG A 5 -14.77 11.47 -15.10
CA ARG A 5 -14.92 10.74 -13.83
C ARG A 5 -14.26 9.37 -13.89
N ARG A 6 -14.47 8.62 -14.97
CA ARG A 6 -13.86 7.30 -15.16
C ARG A 6 -12.34 7.39 -15.22
N ALA A 7 -11.80 8.38 -15.91
CA ALA A 7 -10.36 8.62 -16.00
C ALA A 7 -9.77 9.01 -14.63
N ASP A 8 -10.41 9.88 -13.84
CA ASP A 8 -9.94 10.25 -12.49
C ASP A 8 -9.97 9.05 -11.53
N THR A 9 -11.09 8.32 -11.49
CA THR A 9 -11.19 7.13 -10.62
C THR A 9 -10.14 6.08 -10.99
N ARG A 10 -9.93 5.86 -12.30
CA ARG A 10 -8.89 4.95 -12.77
C ARG A 10 -7.50 5.45 -12.42
N ALA A 11 -7.21 6.73 -12.65
CA ALA A 11 -5.91 7.33 -12.32
C ALA A 11 -5.56 7.18 -10.84
N ARG A 12 -6.52 7.43 -9.95
CA ARG A 12 -6.34 7.26 -8.49
C ARG A 12 -6.11 5.80 -8.09
N ALA A 13 -6.90 4.88 -8.65
CA ALA A 13 -6.80 3.45 -8.35
C ALA A 13 -5.47 2.86 -8.86
N ASP A 14 -5.09 3.19 -10.09
CA ASP A 14 -3.86 2.71 -10.72
C ASP A 14 -2.65 3.30 -9.99
N PHE A 15 -2.64 4.59 -9.66
CA PHE A 15 -1.56 5.22 -8.89
C PHE A 15 -1.37 4.58 -7.50
N ALA A 16 -2.44 4.32 -6.76
CA ALA A 16 -2.37 3.65 -5.46
C ALA A 16 -1.79 2.23 -5.60
N THR A 17 -2.24 1.49 -6.62
CA THR A 17 -1.75 0.15 -6.94
C THR A 17 -0.26 0.19 -7.31
N TRP A 18 0.16 1.16 -8.10
CA TRP A 18 1.55 1.31 -8.51
C TRP A 18 2.46 1.66 -7.35
N LYS A 19 2.05 2.57 -6.45
CA LYS A 19 2.78 2.87 -5.21
C LYS A 19 2.92 1.62 -4.33
N MET A 20 1.88 0.79 -4.25
CA MET A 20 1.95 -0.47 -3.50
C MET A 20 2.90 -1.47 -4.16
N MET A 21 2.77 -1.71 -5.47
CA MET A 21 3.61 -2.65 -6.20
C MET A 21 5.09 -2.24 -6.22
N ALA A 22 5.37 -0.94 -6.37
CA ALA A 22 6.73 -0.42 -6.31
C ALA A 22 7.39 -0.67 -4.95
N LYS A 23 6.61 -0.65 -3.86
CA LYS A 23 7.10 -0.98 -2.51
C LYS A 23 7.36 -2.47 -2.31
N LEU A 24 6.60 -3.34 -2.97
CA LEU A 24 6.70 -4.79 -2.81
C LEU A 24 7.77 -5.41 -3.71
N ASN A 25 7.73 -5.11 -5.01
CA ASN A 25 8.52 -5.79 -6.04
C ASN A 25 9.56 -4.87 -6.71
N GLY A 26 9.67 -3.62 -6.26
CA GLY A 26 10.47 -2.59 -6.91
C GLY A 26 9.77 -1.96 -8.12
N SER A 27 10.23 -0.79 -8.54
CA SER A 27 9.61 -0.05 -9.65
C SER A 27 9.75 -0.74 -11.01
N SER A 28 10.74 -1.62 -11.18
CA SER A 28 10.97 -2.36 -12.44
C SER A 28 9.90 -3.39 -12.77
N ALA A 29 9.09 -3.80 -11.79
CA ALA A 29 8.00 -4.76 -11.98
C ALA A 29 6.73 -4.12 -12.58
N LEU A 30 6.73 -2.80 -12.76
CA LEU A 30 5.59 -2.04 -13.29
C LEU A 30 5.70 -1.81 -14.80
N PRO A 31 4.58 -1.57 -15.49
CA PRO A 31 4.58 -1.15 -16.89
C PRO A 31 5.44 0.12 -17.12
N PRO A 32 6.05 0.29 -18.31
CA PRO A 32 6.94 1.42 -18.57
C PRO A 32 6.32 2.80 -18.28
N GLU A 33 5.06 3.01 -18.67
CA GLU A 33 4.33 4.25 -18.39
C GLU A 33 4.22 4.53 -16.88
N ALA A 34 3.91 3.50 -16.09
CA ALA A 34 3.82 3.63 -14.63
C ALA A 34 5.19 3.94 -14.00
N GLN A 35 6.28 3.45 -14.59
CA GLN A 35 7.63 3.80 -14.13
C GLN A 35 7.94 5.27 -14.35
N GLU A 36 7.58 5.83 -15.51
CA GLU A 36 7.75 7.25 -15.81
C GLU A 36 6.94 8.14 -14.86
N PHE A 37 5.68 7.79 -14.59
CA PHE A 37 4.87 8.51 -13.60
C PHE A 37 5.42 8.41 -12.18
N LEU A 38 5.96 7.26 -11.78
CA LEU A 38 6.58 7.11 -10.47
C LEU A 38 7.93 7.85 -10.37
N ALA A 39 8.67 7.95 -11.47
CA ALA A 39 9.89 8.74 -11.52
C ALA A 39 9.59 10.25 -11.40
N SER A 40 8.58 10.75 -12.12
CA SER A 40 8.13 12.14 -12.00
C SER A 40 7.56 12.43 -10.61
N TYR A 41 6.83 11.50 -10.01
CA TYR A 41 6.38 11.58 -8.60
C TYR A 41 7.54 11.72 -7.62
N LYS A 42 8.62 10.95 -7.78
CA LYS A 42 9.82 11.07 -6.93
C LYS A 42 10.49 12.44 -7.08
N ASN A 43 10.53 13.00 -8.29
CA ASN A 43 11.04 14.35 -8.52
C ASN A 43 10.16 15.41 -7.84
N LEU A 44 8.83 15.24 -7.89
CA LEU A 44 7.89 16.11 -7.19
C LEU A 44 8.08 16.04 -5.66
N LEU A 45 8.28 14.84 -5.09
CA LEU A 45 8.56 14.66 -3.66
C LEU A 45 9.82 15.38 -3.18
N ALA A 46 10.79 15.65 -4.07
CA ALA A 46 11.98 16.42 -3.71
C ALA A 46 11.70 17.93 -3.59
N GLN A 47 10.58 18.41 -4.14
CA GLN A 47 10.26 19.83 -4.26
C GLN A 47 9.04 20.25 -3.42
N MET A 48 8.11 19.34 -3.15
CA MET A 48 6.84 19.64 -2.47
C MET A 48 6.39 18.53 -1.50
N SER A 49 5.30 18.77 -0.78
CA SER A 49 4.77 17.81 0.19
C SER A 49 4.23 16.54 -0.47
N GLU A 50 4.17 15.42 0.27
CA GLU A 50 3.66 14.16 -0.29
C GLU A 50 2.21 14.28 -0.79
N GLY A 51 1.37 15.05 -0.10
CA GLY A 51 -0.02 15.27 -0.49
C GLY A 51 -0.14 16.00 -1.84
N GLU A 52 0.63 17.08 -2.02
CA GLU A 52 0.65 17.83 -3.27
C GLU A 52 1.27 17.03 -4.41
N ALA A 53 2.37 16.32 -4.16
CA ALA A 53 3.01 15.45 -5.15
C ALA A 53 2.07 14.33 -5.62
N ASN A 54 1.27 13.76 -4.70
CA ASN A 54 0.27 12.74 -5.04
C ASN A 54 -0.80 13.32 -5.97
N GLU A 55 -1.44 14.44 -5.60
CA GLU A 55 -2.51 15.04 -6.42
C GLU A 55 -1.97 15.56 -7.77
N ALA A 56 -0.76 16.12 -7.80
CA ALA A 56 -0.12 16.53 -9.05
C ALA A 56 0.13 15.33 -9.99
N THR A 57 0.58 14.20 -9.44
CA THR A 57 0.82 12.98 -10.23
C THR A 57 -0.50 12.36 -10.70
N ILE A 58 -1.51 12.28 -9.83
CA ILE A 58 -2.86 11.81 -10.18
C ILE A 58 -3.43 12.67 -11.31
N GLY A 59 -3.28 13.99 -11.23
CA GLY A 59 -3.71 14.92 -12.28
C GLY A 59 -3.00 14.69 -13.62
N ALA A 60 -1.71 14.35 -13.61
CA ALA A 60 -0.96 14.00 -14.81
C ALA A 60 -1.47 12.69 -15.45
N ILE A 61 -1.69 11.65 -14.64
CA ILE A 61 -2.23 10.36 -15.09
C ILE A 61 -3.66 10.53 -15.62
N TYR A 62 -4.48 11.33 -14.92
CA TYR A 62 -5.83 11.66 -15.35
C TYR A 62 -5.85 12.29 -16.75
N LYS A 63 -4.95 13.25 -17.02
CA LYS A 63 -4.85 13.89 -18.34
C LYS A 63 -4.52 12.87 -19.44
N ALA A 64 -3.59 11.95 -19.18
CA ALA A 64 -3.24 10.88 -20.11
C ALA A 64 -4.45 9.97 -20.40
N TYR A 65 -5.13 9.50 -19.36
CA TYR A 65 -6.30 8.63 -19.50
C TYR A 65 -7.52 9.33 -20.11
N TYR A 66 -7.69 10.63 -19.86
CA TYR A 66 -8.75 11.40 -20.49
C TYR A 66 -8.54 11.48 -22.01
N ALA A 67 -7.31 11.73 -22.46
CA ALA A 67 -6.96 11.76 -23.87
C ALA A 67 -7.13 10.38 -24.53
N GLU A 68 -6.67 9.32 -23.88
CA GLU A 68 -6.84 7.93 -24.36
C GLU A 68 -8.31 7.52 -24.50
N MET A 69 -9.18 7.96 -23.58
CA MET A 69 -10.61 7.65 -23.60
C MET A 69 -11.41 8.52 -24.60
N GLY A 70 -10.73 9.23 -25.50
CA GLY A 70 -11.38 10.06 -26.54
C GLY A 70 -11.88 11.40 -26.03
N GLY A 71 -11.38 11.88 -24.89
CA GLY A 71 -11.63 13.23 -24.41
C GLY A 71 -10.86 14.26 -25.24
N ALA A 72 -11.56 15.11 -25.98
CA ALA A 72 -10.97 16.23 -26.72
C ALA A 72 -10.94 17.51 -25.87
N GLY A 73 -9.81 18.22 -25.89
CA GLY A 73 -9.63 19.51 -25.19
C GLY A 73 -9.10 19.40 -23.76
N THR A 74 -9.09 20.52 -23.03
CA THR A 74 -8.65 20.56 -21.63
C THR A 74 -9.59 19.71 -20.77
N PRO A 75 -9.09 18.69 -20.06
CA PRO A 75 -9.93 17.86 -19.20
C PRO A 75 -10.62 18.74 -18.15
N PRO A 76 -11.93 18.57 -17.91
CA PRO A 76 -12.62 19.33 -16.88
C PRO A 76 -12.00 19.03 -15.52
N ASP A 77 -11.91 20.07 -14.68
CA ASP A 77 -11.40 19.95 -13.32
C ASP A 77 -12.35 19.06 -12.49
N VAL A 78 -11.90 17.85 -12.19
CA VAL A 78 -12.65 16.91 -11.35
C VAL A 78 -12.21 17.19 -9.92
N GLN A 79 -12.96 18.06 -9.23
CA GLN A 79 -12.75 18.23 -7.79
C GLN A 79 -12.85 16.87 -7.10
N PRO A 80 -11.86 16.47 -6.28
CA PRO A 80 -11.93 15.26 -5.50
C PRO A 80 -13.20 15.33 -4.63
N ARG A 81 -14.21 14.51 -4.94
CA ARG A 81 -15.37 14.41 -4.07
C ARG A 81 -14.86 13.88 -2.75
N ALA A 82 -15.09 14.62 -1.66
CA ALA A 82 -14.91 14.12 -0.31
C ALA A 82 -15.56 12.74 -0.26
N ALA A 83 -14.82 11.72 0.20
CA ALA A 83 -15.29 10.36 0.25
C ALA A 83 -16.64 10.34 0.98
N GLU A 84 -17.74 10.22 0.22
CA GLU A 84 -19.03 10.02 0.84
C GLU A 84 -18.92 8.68 1.56
N PRO A 85 -19.18 8.65 2.89
CA PRO A 85 -19.21 7.38 3.60
C PRO A 85 -20.18 6.50 2.84
N ALA A 86 -19.69 5.35 2.37
CA ALA A 86 -20.50 4.35 1.71
C ALA A 86 -21.75 4.17 2.58
N ALA A 87 -22.92 4.54 2.04
CA ALA A 87 -24.17 4.38 2.76
C ALA A 87 -24.24 2.91 3.17
N ASP A 88 -24.27 2.70 4.49
CA ASP A 88 -24.21 1.43 5.18
C ASP A 88 -25.52 0.65 4.91
N ASN A 89 -25.70 0.26 3.65
CA ASN A 89 -26.82 -0.52 3.13
C ASN A 89 -26.41 -1.99 2.99
N VAL A 90 -25.34 -2.41 3.66
CA VAL A 90 -25.05 -3.82 3.89
C VAL A 90 -25.74 -4.17 5.20
N THR A 91 -26.89 -4.83 5.11
CA THR A 91 -27.54 -5.42 6.28
C THR A 91 -26.52 -6.33 6.98
N ALA A 92 -26.10 -5.94 8.19
CA ALA A 92 -25.24 -6.76 9.01
C ALA A 92 -25.87 -8.15 9.11
N PHE A 93 -25.21 -9.16 8.54
CA PHE A 93 -25.67 -10.54 8.55
C PHE A 93 -25.80 -10.94 10.03
N ARG A 94 -27.05 -10.95 10.53
CA ARG A 94 -27.37 -11.23 11.93
C ARG A 94 -26.98 -12.68 12.20
N ARG A 95 -25.75 -12.92 12.66
CA ARG A 95 -25.32 -14.24 13.12
C ARG A 95 -26.19 -14.59 14.34
N PRO A 96 -27.00 -15.68 14.31
CA PRO A 96 -27.73 -16.11 15.49
C PRO A 96 -26.73 -16.44 16.62
N ALA A 97 -27.11 -16.13 17.86
CA ALA A 97 -26.23 -16.15 19.02
C ALA A 97 -25.51 -17.50 19.19
N PRO A 98 -24.20 -17.51 19.53
CA PRO A 98 -23.45 -18.74 19.74
C PRO A 98 -23.98 -19.48 20.97
N LYS A 99 -24.43 -20.73 20.79
CA LYS A 99 -24.78 -21.63 21.91
C LYS A 99 -23.55 -21.83 22.81
N PRO A 100 -23.68 -21.73 24.14
CA PRO A 100 -22.57 -21.97 25.06
C PRO A 100 -22.17 -23.46 25.01
N LYS A 101 -20.93 -23.74 24.57
CA LYS A 101 -20.35 -25.09 24.69
C LYS A 101 -19.82 -25.27 26.11
N LYS A 102 -20.33 -26.34 26.72
CA LYS A 102 -20.03 -26.85 28.07
C LYS A 102 -18.53 -26.99 28.28
N THR A 103 -18.08 -26.55 29.45
CA THR A 103 -16.80 -26.88 30.07
C THR A 103 -16.66 -28.39 30.21
N ALA A 104 -15.60 -28.94 29.63
CA ALA A 104 -15.07 -30.25 29.99
C ALA A 104 -13.54 -30.16 29.90
N ALA A 105 -12.89 -30.29 31.04
CA ALA A 105 -11.46 -30.41 31.18
C ALA A 105 -10.95 -31.67 30.49
N SER A 106 -9.82 -31.59 29.77
CA SER A 106 -8.84 -32.66 29.74
C SER A 106 -7.49 -32.14 29.29
N PHE A 107 -6.56 -32.35 30.20
CA PHE A 107 -5.12 -32.48 30.05
C PHE A 107 -4.69 -33.18 28.75
N VAL A 108 -3.54 -32.74 28.20
CA VAL A 108 -2.45 -33.48 27.53
C VAL A 108 -1.87 -32.72 26.31
N SER A 109 -0.61 -32.29 26.49
CA SER A 109 0.46 -31.98 25.53
C SER A 109 0.17 -31.23 24.23
N ALA A 110 0.63 -29.97 24.17
CA ALA A 110 1.14 -29.36 22.95
C ALA A 110 2.45 -28.62 23.26
N THR A 111 3.54 -29.23 22.81
CA THR A 111 4.90 -28.69 22.70
C THR A 111 4.91 -27.40 21.89
N PHE A 112 5.72 -26.43 22.35
CA PHE A 112 6.28 -25.27 21.66
C PHE A 112 5.40 -24.51 20.66
N GLY A 113 5.04 -23.26 21.01
CA GLY A 113 4.63 -22.29 19.99
C GLY A 113 3.80 -21.12 20.50
N GLY A 114 4.12 -20.58 21.67
CA GLY A 114 3.49 -19.35 22.16
C GLY A 114 3.91 -18.16 21.32
N THR A 115 3.07 -17.77 20.37
CA THR A 115 3.05 -16.47 19.70
C THR A 115 3.02 -15.35 20.73
N GLN A 116 4.18 -14.81 21.07
CA GLN A 116 4.29 -13.58 21.81
C GLN A 116 5.21 -12.65 21.02
N LYS A 117 4.62 -11.59 20.45
CA LYS A 117 5.33 -10.48 19.82
C LYS A 117 6.26 -9.86 20.87
N ARG A 118 7.48 -10.38 20.94
CA ARG A 118 8.55 -9.93 21.84
C ARG A 118 9.53 -9.14 20.96
N PRO A 119 10.12 -8.03 21.42
CA PRO A 119 11.14 -7.25 20.69
C PRO A 119 12.48 -8.01 20.45
N LEU A 120 12.46 -9.34 20.61
CA LEU A 120 13.58 -10.24 20.40
C LEU A 120 14.15 -10.29 18.98
N PRO A 121 13.40 -10.07 17.86
CA PRO A 121 14.04 -10.23 16.55
C PRO A 121 15.12 -9.16 16.33
N VAL A 122 14.93 -7.93 16.81
CA VAL A 122 15.90 -6.85 16.65
C VAL A 122 17.18 -7.12 17.46
N ALA A 123 17.04 -7.58 18.70
CA ALA A 123 18.19 -7.88 19.56
C ALA A 123 19.04 -9.03 18.98
N LEU A 124 18.41 -10.06 18.42
CA LEU A 124 19.12 -11.18 17.79
C LEU A 124 19.85 -10.77 16.51
N ILE A 125 19.23 -9.93 15.68
CA ILE A 125 19.87 -9.40 14.47
C ILE A 125 21.09 -8.54 14.84
N PHE A 126 20.95 -7.68 15.86
CA PHE A 126 22.05 -6.83 16.32
C PHE A 126 23.22 -7.66 16.87
N ALA A 127 22.94 -8.65 17.72
CA ALA A 127 23.97 -9.55 18.24
C ALA A 127 24.71 -10.31 17.12
N CYS A 128 23.97 -10.80 16.12
CA CYS A 128 24.54 -11.48 14.96
C CYS A 128 25.49 -10.57 14.16
N LEU A 129 25.09 -9.32 13.90
CA LEU A 129 25.92 -8.34 13.19
C LEU A 129 27.21 -8.01 13.94
N VAL A 130 27.15 -7.87 15.27
CA VAL A 130 28.34 -7.62 16.10
C VAL A 130 29.34 -8.77 16.00
N VAL A 131 28.86 -10.02 16.07
CA VAL A 131 29.72 -11.21 15.96
C VAL A 131 30.39 -11.27 14.58
N VAL A 132 29.65 -11.03 13.50
CA VAL A 132 30.19 -11.01 12.14
C VAL A 132 31.25 -9.93 11.99
N TYR A 133 30.98 -8.71 12.49
CA TYR A 133 31.94 -7.61 12.45
C TYR A 133 33.23 -7.92 13.20
N VAL A 134 33.12 -8.49 14.42
CA VAL A 134 34.30 -8.89 15.20
C VAL A 134 35.07 -10.00 14.50
N ALA A 135 34.39 -11.02 13.96
CA ALA A 135 35.04 -12.11 13.24
C ALA A 135 35.82 -11.62 12.02
N ILE A 136 35.21 -10.76 11.20
CA ILE A 136 35.89 -10.15 10.05
C ILE A 136 37.09 -9.33 10.52
N ARG A 137 36.90 -8.47 11.54
CA ARG A 137 37.98 -7.63 12.07
C ARG A 137 39.14 -8.43 12.65
N LEU A 138 38.87 -9.61 13.22
CA LEU A 138 39.89 -10.49 13.81
C LEU A 138 40.60 -11.33 12.74
N TYR A 139 39.91 -11.68 11.65
CA TYR A 139 40.46 -12.47 10.55
C TYR A 139 41.22 -11.62 9.52
N TRP A 140 40.91 -10.32 9.43
CA TRP A 140 41.58 -9.34 8.57
C TRP A 140 42.59 -8.47 9.32
N ARG A 141 42.90 -8.81 10.58
CA ARG A 141 44.05 -8.27 11.31
C ARG A 141 45.25 -9.20 11.14
#